data_AF-A0A956RIT7-F1
#
_entry.id   AF-A0A956RIT7-F1
#
_cell.length_a   1.000
_cell.length_b   1.000
_cell.length_c   1.000
_cell.angle_alpha   90.00
_cell.angle_beta   90.00
_cell.angle_gamma   90.00
#
_symmetry.space_group_name_H-M   'P 1'
#
loop_
_entity.id
_entity.type
_entity.pdbx_description
1 polymer ?
#
loop_
_entity_poly.entity_id
_entity_poly.type
_entity_poly.pdbx_seq_one_letter_code
_entity_poly.pdbx_strand_id
1 'polypeptide(L)'
;MKLSRALAWILSAPSDISPIPDLAAWWRGHVALAADDAITRAALGGFAADRFAYAFASGYQAALERLTGGPPHVRRSLCATEERGAHPRAIACALREEEDGARLRGEKRWASLGAEADELLVVAQAARQRGPRPELVVVALPSARAGVRFDAL
;
A
#
# COMPACT_ATOMS: atom_id res chain seq x y z
N MET A 1 -20.76 0.91 6.25
CA MET A 1 -21.19 2.23 6.76
C MET A 1 -20.70 3.34 5.84
N LYS A 2 -21.55 4.34 5.54
CA LYS A 2 -21.19 5.54 4.78
C LYS A 2 -20.43 6.56 5.64
N LEU A 3 -19.62 7.40 5.00
CA LEU A 3 -18.75 8.37 5.67
C LEU A 3 -19.48 9.30 6.65
N SER A 4 -20.62 9.88 6.29
CA SER A 4 -21.35 10.81 7.17
C SER A 4 -21.77 10.17 8.50
N ARG A 5 -22.23 8.91 8.45
CA ARG A 5 -22.58 8.14 9.64
C ARG A 5 -21.34 7.74 10.43
N ALA A 6 -20.25 7.39 9.74
CA ALA A 6 -18.97 7.08 10.38
C ALA A 6 -18.43 8.28 11.16
N LEU A 7 -18.47 9.49 10.58
CA LEU A 7 -18.02 10.70 11.23
C LEU A 7 -18.88 11.05 12.45
N ALA A 8 -20.21 10.96 12.34
CA ALA A 8 -21.09 11.18 13.48
C ALA A 8 -20.81 10.22 14.64
N TRP A 9 -20.55 8.94 14.32
CA TRP A 9 -20.14 7.95 15.31
C TRP A 9 -18.76 8.28 15.92
N ILE A 10 -17.75 8.57 15.09
CA ILE A 10 -16.39 8.94 15.53
C ILE A 10 -16.43 10.12 16.51
N LEU A 11 -17.23 11.14 16.22
CA LEU A 11 -17.33 12.34 17.05
C LEU A 11 -18.08 12.13 18.37
N SER A 12 -18.76 10.99 18.56
CA SER A 12 -19.56 10.69 19.75
C SER A 12 -19.08 9.46 20.52
N ALA A 13 -18.28 8.61 19.90
CA ALA A 13 -17.77 7.38 20.49
C ALA A 13 -16.66 7.68 21.53
N PRO A 14 -16.51 6.84 22.56
CA PRO A 14 -15.38 6.91 23.48
C PRO A 14 -14.06 6.79 22.71
N SER A 15 -13.08 7.64 23.06
CA SER A 15 -11.77 7.67 22.42
C SER A 15 -10.72 6.81 23.13
N ASP A 16 -11.09 6.11 24.22
CA ASP A 16 -10.18 5.21 24.92
C ASP A 16 -9.93 3.96 24.07
N ILE A 17 -8.80 3.93 23.38
CA ILE A 17 -8.38 2.82 22.54
C ILE A 17 -7.49 1.87 23.34
N SER A 18 -7.86 0.59 23.37
CA SER A 18 -7.02 -0.45 23.96
C SER A 18 -5.73 -0.63 23.14
N PRO A 19 -4.58 -0.89 23.79
CA PRO A 19 -3.34 -1.16 23.08
C PRO A 19 -3.49 -2.31 22.07
N ILE A 20 -3.00 -2.08 20.86
CA ILE A 20 -2.95 -3.07 19.79
C ILE A 20 -1.58 -3.76 19.86
N PRO A 21 -1.52 -5.08 20.14
CA PRO A 21 -0.27 -5.73 20.53
C PRO A 21 0.73 -5.88 19.39
N ASP A 22 0.25 -6.09 18.16
CA ASP A 22 1.08 -6.37 17.00
C ASP A 22 0.39 -6.01 15.68
N LEU A 23 1.15 -6.11 14.58
CA LEU A 23 0.66 -5.79 13.24
C LEU A 23 -0.47 -6.73 12.80
N ALA A 24 -0.46 -7.99 13.23
CA ALA A 24 -1.49 -8.95 12.86
C ALA A 24 -2.83 -8.62 13.53
N ALA A 25 -2.81 -8.17 14.78
CA ALA A 25 -3.97 -7.68 15.51
C ALA A 25 -4.53 -6.42 14.88
N TRP A 26 -3.67 -5.47 14.51
CA TRP A 26 -4.08 -4.29 13.75
C TRP A 26 -4.75 -4.69 12.43
N TRP A 27 -4.13 -5.58 11.65
CA TRP A 27 -4.66 -5.99 10.35
C TRP A 27 -6.04 -6.65 10.44
N ARG A 28 -6.23 -7.57 11.40
CA ARG A 28 -7.53 -8.18 11.67
C ARG A 28 -8.60 -7.12 11.98
N GLY A 29 -8.25 -6.15 12.82
CA GLY A 29 -9.14 -5.02 13.15
C GLY A 29 -9.49 -4.17 11.93
N HIS A 30 -8.49 -3.82 11.12
CA HIS A 30 -8.66 -3.01 9.91
C HIS A 30 -9.59 -3.67 8.88
N VAL A 31 -9.40 -4.96 8.62
CA VAL A 31 -10.23 -5.72 7.67
C VAL A 31 -11.67 -5.89 8.18
N ALA A 32 -11.86 -6.01 9.50
CA ALA A 32 -13.18 -6.16 10.12
C ALA A 32 -14.01 -4.86 10.14
N LEU A 33 -13.44 -3.71 9.76
CA LEU A 33 -14.16 -2.44 9.73
C LEU A 33 -15.33 -2.48 8.75
N ALA A 34 -16.52 -2.16 9.26
CA ALA A 34 -17.75 -2.07 8.48
C ALA A 34 -17.81 -0.75 7.67
N ALA A 35 -17.00 -0.64 6.63
CA ALA A 35 -16.91 0.51 5.74
C ALA A 35 -17.43 0.19 4.33
N ASP A 36 -18.21 1.10 3.75
CA ASP A 36 -18.74 0.93 2.38
C ASP A 36 -17.76 1.44 1.31
N ASP A 37 -16.78 2.25 1.71
CA ASP A 37 -15.78 2.85 0.85
C ASP A 37 -14.44 3.04 1.60
N ALA A 38 -13.38 3.28 0.82
CA ALA A 38 -12.03 3.45 1.32
C ALA A 38 -11.89 4.64 2.28
N ILE A 39 -12.52 5.77 2.00
CA ILE A 39 -12.38 6.95 2.88
C ILE A 39 -13.03 6.71 4.25
N THR A 40 -14.15 5.99 4.28
CA THR A 40 -14.80 5.56 5.52
C THR A 40 -13.93 4.54 6.26
N ARG A 41 -13.32 3.59 5.55
CA ARG A 41 -12.37 2.64 6.16
C ARG A 41 -11.17 3.36 6.77
N ALA A 42 -10.60 4.34 6.07
CA ALA A 42 -9.50 5.16 6.56
C ALA A 42 -9.88 5.92 7.84
N ALA A 43 -11.06 6.56 7.86
CA ALA A 43 -11.55 7.29 9.03
C ALA A 43 -11.76 6.38 10.25
N LEU A 44 -12.45 5.24 10.07
CA LEU A 44 -12.70 4.29 11.14
C LEU A 44 -11.42 3.62 11.63
N GLY A 45 -10.52 3.25 10.71
CA GLY A 45 -9.25 2.62 11.05
C GLY A 45 -8.26 3.58 11.68
N GLY A 46 -8.37 4.88 11.39
CA GLY A 46 -7.64 5.93 12.10
C GLY A 46 -8.15 6.13 13.53
N PHE A 47 -9.47 6.15 13.70
CA PHE A 47 -10.08 6.27 15.03
C PHE A 47 -9.79 5.06 15.92
N ALA A 48 -9.79 3.85 15.34
CA ALA A 48 -9.53 2.61 16.08
C ALA A 48 -8.04 2.35 16.38
N ALA A 49 -7.13 3.21 15.94
CA ALA A 49 -5.69 3.00 16.11
C ALA A 49 -5.18 3.48 17.47
N ASP A 50 -4.36 2.67 18.13
CA ASP A 50 -3.72 3.02 19.41
C ASP A 50 -2.47 3.90 19.26
N ARG A 51 -1.97 4.05 18.04
CA ARG A 51 -0.75 4.81 17.70
C ARG A 51 -0.80 5.35 16.30
N PHE A 52 -0.04 6.42 16.06
CA PHE A 52 0.05 7.09 14.77
C PHE A 52 0.39 6.14 13.60
N ALA A 53 1.32 5.21 13.81
CA ALA A 53 1.73 4.26 12.78
C ALA A 53 0.56 3.41 12.25
N TYR A 54 -0.36 2.98 13.12
CA TYR A 54 -1.54 2.21 12.72
C TYR A 54 -2.65 3.07 12.13
N ALA A 55 -2.77 4.33 12.57
CA ALA A 55 -3.67 5.28 11.91
C ALA A 55 -3.22 5.55 10.46
N PHE A 56 -1.92 5.80 10.27
CA PHE A 56 -1.30 5.92 8.95
C PHE A 56 -1.50 4.64 8.13
N ALA A 57 -1.19 3.47 8.68
CA ALA A 57 -1.32 2.20 7.99
C ALA A 57 -2.77 1.94 7.53
N SER A 58 -3.77 2.28 8.34
CA SER A 58 -5.19 2.17 7.98
C SER A 58 -5.55 3.07 6.80
N GLY A 59 -5.13 4.34 6.84
CA GLY A 59 -5.35 5.26 5.71
C GLY A 59 -4.62 4.83 4.45
N TYR A 60 -3.39 4.35 4.60
CA TYR A 60 -2.56 3.84 3.52
C TYR A 60 -3.18 2.63 2.82
N GLN A 61 -3.59 1.60 3.57
CA GLN A 61 -4.23 0.42 2.98
C GLN A 61 -5.54 0.75 2.29
N ALA A 62 -6.38 1.62 2.89
CA ALA A 62 -7.61 2.06 2.26
C ALA A 62 -7.37 2.86 0.96
N ALA A 63 -6.33 3.70 0.92
CA ALA A 63 -5.95 4.40 -0.30
C ALA A 63 -5.50 3.41 -1.40
N LEU A 64 -4.75 2.37 -1.06
CA LEU A 64 -4.31 1.35 -2.01
C LEU A 64 -5.47 0.43 -2.47
N GLU A 65 -6.41 0.11 -1.59
CA GLU A 65 -7.69 -0.54 -1.95
C GLU A 65 -8.40 0.29 -3.04
N ARG A 66 -8.55 1.61 -2.83
CA ARG A 66 -9.21 2.49 -3.80
C ARG A 66 -8.44 2.63 -5.12
N LEU A 67 -7.11 2.68 -5.04
CA LEU A 67 -6.22 2.84 -6.21
C LEU A 67 -6.26 1.61 -7.11
N THR A 68 -6.25 0.42 -6.51
CA THR A 68 -6.21 -0.84 -7.25
C THR A 68 -7.59 -1.37 -7.62
N GLY A 69 -8.64 -0.94 -6.91
CA GLY A 69 -9.96 -1.58 -7.01
C GLY A 69 -9.97 -3.03 -6.52
N GLY A 70 -8.89 -3.47 -5.87
CA GLY A 70 -8.77 -4.81 -5.34
C GLY A 70 -9.44 -4.96 -3.97
N PRO A 71 -9.55 -6.20 -3.45
CA PRO A 71 -10.28 -6.45 -2.22
C PRO A 71 -9.60 -5.80 -0.99
N PRO A 72 -10.38 -5.44 0.05
CA PRO A 72 -9.89 -4.82 1.29
C PRO A 72 -9.05 -5.75 2.17
N HIS A 73 -9.10 -7.05 1.94
CA HIS A 73 -8.38 -8.07 2.73
C HIS A 73 -7.01 -8.44 2.13
N VAL A 74 -6.54 -7.71 1.12
CA VAL A 74 -5.19 -7.86 0.56
C VAL A 74 -4.32 -6.71 1.05
N ARG A 75 -3.27 -7.02 1.81
CA ARG A 75 -2.28 -6.03 2.24
C ARG A 75 -1.41 -5.64 1.07
N ARG A 76 -1.31 -4.34 0.82
CA ARG A 76 -0.53 -3.81 -0.29
C ARG A 76 0.61 -2.93 0.20
N SER A 77 1.72 -2.96 -0.52
CA SER A 77 2.80 -1.99 -0.35
C SER A 77 3.12 -1.32 -1.68
N LEU A 78 3.00 0.00 -1.72
CA LEU A 78 3.47 0.85 -2.81
C LEU A 78 4.98 1.04 -2.72
N CYS A 79 5.68 0.47 -3.68
CA CYS A 79 7.13 0.54 -3.79
C CYS A 79 7.52 1.56 -4.86
N ALA A 80 7.56 2.84 -4.47
CA ALA A 80 7.89 3.94 -5.37
C ALA A 80 9.35 4.37 -5.24
N THR A 81 9.77 4.70 -4.02
CA THR A 81 11.05 5.33 -3.71
C THR A 81 12.22 4.39 -3.97
N GLU A 82 13.29 4.95 -4.54
CA GLU A 82 14.59 4.29 -4.71
C GLU A 82 15.66 5.06 -3.95
N GLU A 83 16.91 4.59 -3.96
CA GLU A 83 18.05 5.29 -3.33
C GLU A 83 18.17 6.75 -3.79
N ARG A 84 17.91 7.01 -5.08
CA ARG A 84 17.94 8.36 -5.67
C ARG A 84 16.63 9.15 -5.51
N GLY A 85 15.67 8.62 -4.75
CA GLY A 85 14.38 9.23 -4.47
C GLY A 85 13.23 8.68 -5.33
N ALA A 86 12.06 9.32 -5.21
CA ALA A 86 10.81 8.91 -5.87
C ALA A 86 10.44 9.78 -7.09
N HIS A 87 11.27 10.75 -7.46
CA HIS A 87 11.00 11.60 -8.63
C HIS A 87 11.06 10.73 -9.91
N PRO A 88 10.17 10.90 -10.90
CA PRO A 88 10.12 10.02 -12.08
C PRO A 88 11.44 9.86 -12.83
N ARG A 89 12.27 10.91 -12.87
CA ARG A 89 13.61 10.87 -13.50
C ARG A 89 14.66 10.08 -12.71
N ALA A 90 14.42 9.83 -11.42
CA ALA A 90 15.33 9.09 -10.54
C ALA A 90 15.07 7.58 -10.55
N ILE A 91 13.85 7.17 -10.93
CA ILE A 91 13.40 5.77 -10.99
C ILE A 91 14.24 5.00 -12.02
N ALA A 92 15.03 4.03 -11.55
CA ALA A 92 15.81 3.10 -12.35
C ALA A 92 15.14 1.73 -12.48
N CYS A 93 14.23 1.36 -11.56
CA CYS A 93 13.46 0.13 -11.68
C CYS A 93 12.71 0.13 -13.02
N ALA A 94 12.84 -0.94 -13.80
CA ALA A 94 12.33 -1.00 -15.16
C ALA A 94 11.66 -2.33 -15.45
N LEU A 95 10.52 -2.25 -16.16
CA LEU A 95 9.90 -3.39 -16.81
C LEU A 95 10.53 -3.52 -18.22
N ARG A 96 10.95 -4.72 -18.60
CA ARG A 96 11.52 -5.02 -19.92
C ARG A 96 10.77 -6.19 -20.56
N GLU A 97 10.59 -6.14 -21.86
CA GLU A 97 10.13 -7.31 -22.63
C GLU A 97 11.33 -8.25 -22.83
N GLU A 98 11.18 -9.52 -22.45
CA GLU A 98 12.13 -10.61 -22.70
C GLU A 98 11.39 -11.74 -23.46
N GLU A 99 12.14 -12.74 -23.95
CA GLU A 99 11.57 -13.84 -24.76
C GLU A 99 10.45 -14.60 -24.03
N ASP A 100 10.60 -14.83 -22.72
CA ASP A 100 9.64 -15.54 -21.87
C ASP A 100 8.59 -14.63 -21.21
N GLY A 101 8.49 -13.38 -21.66
CA GLY A 101 7.53 -12.39 -21.16
C GLY A 101 8.19 -11.18 -20.51
N ALA A 102 7.40 -10.41 -19.74
CA ALA A 102 7.89 -9.18 -19.15
C ALA A 102 8.65 -9.44 -17.84
N ARG A 103 9.84 -8.84 -17.71
CA ARG A 103 10.67 -8.92 -16.49
C ARG A 103 10.84 -7.56 -15.84
N LEU A 104 10.60 -7.52 -14.54
CA LEU A 104 10.80 -6.33 -13.70
C LEU A 104 12.14 -6.44 -12.97
N ARG A 105 12.98 -5.41 -13.06
CA ARG A 105 14.28 -5.36 -12.36
C ARG A 105 14.50 -3.99 -11.72
N GLY A 106 14.84 -3.99 -10.43
CA GLY A 106 15.23 -2.78 -9.69
C GLY A 106 15.26 -3.03 -8.19
N GLU A 107 15.62 -1.99 -7.43
CA GLU A 107 15.62 -1.98 -5.97
C GLU A 107 14.71 -0.84 -5.49
N LYS A 108 13.92 -1.12 -4.45
CA LYS A 108 13.03 -0.15 -3.82
C LYS A 108 13.43 0.03 -2.37
N ARG A 109 13.28 1.25 -1.85
CA ARG A 109 13.61 1.60 -0.47
C ARG A 109 12.40 2.18 0.24
N TRP A 110 12.33 1.95 1.55
CA TRP A 110 11.29 2.51 2.42
C TRP A 110 9.88 2.07 2.05
N ALA A 111 9.72 0.81 1.62
CA ALA A 111 8.42 0.23 1.32
C ALA A 111 7.64 -0.01 2.64
N SER A 112 6.75 0.92 2.98
CA SER A 112 5.88 0.78 4.15
C SER A 112 5.10 -0.53 4.09
N LEU A 113 5.23 -1.36 5.13
CA LEU A 113 4.65 -2.70 5.22
C LEU A 113 5.10 -3.65 4.09
N GLY A 114 6.28 -3.42 3.52
CA GLY A 114 6.76 -4.15 2.35
C GLY A 114 6.90 -5.65 2.61
N ALA A 115 7.57 -6.03 3.70
CA ALA A 115 7.80 -7.43 4.06
C ALA A 115 6.51 -8.15 4.50
N GLU A 116 5.50 -7.39 4.93
CA GLU A 116 4.22 -7.90 5.42
C GLU A 116 3.10 -7.80 4.39
N ALA A 117 3.38 -7.26 3.20
CA ALA A 117 2.40 -7.15 2.13
C ALA A 117 2.12 -8.52 1.50
N ASP A 118 0.88 -8.71 1.04
CA ASP A 118 0.49 -9.85 0.21
C ASP A 118 0.78 -9.53 -1.27
N GLU A 119 0.64 -8.24 -1.65
CA GLU A 119 0.86 -7.72 -3.00
C GLU A 119 1.73 -6.45 -2.97
N LEU A 120 2.73 -6.40 -3.85
CA LEU A 120 3.58 -5.24 -4.07
C LEU A 120 3.09 -4.47 -5.31
N LEU A 121 2.98 -3.15 -5.18
CA LEU A 121 2.69 -2.21 -6.26
C LEU A 121 3.98 -1.48 -6.60
N VAL A 122 4.72 -1.99 -7.58
CA VAL A 122 6.06 -1.50 -7.91
C VAL A 122 5.99 -0.45 -9.00
N VAL A 123 6.41 0.79 -8.71
CA VAL A 123 6.56 1.84 -9.72
C VAL A 123 7.81 1.56 -10.53
N ALA A 124 7.69 1.49 -11.85
CA ALA A 124 8.82 1.19 -12.73
C ALA A 124 8.72 1.96 -14.04
N GLN A 125 9.83 2.10 -14.74
CA GLN A 125 9.82 2.53 -16.14
C GLN A 125 9.05 1.52 -16.98
N ALA A 126 8.18 2.03 -17.86
CA ALA A 126 7.45 1.24 -18.82
C ALA A 126 8.39 0.55 -19.81
N ALA A 127 8.05 -0.68 -20.22
CA ALA A 127 8.82 -1.42 -21.22
C ALA A 127 8.88 -0.72 -22.57
N ARG A 128 7.83 0.02 -22.92
CA ARG A 128 7.74 0.84 -24.12
C ARG A 128 7.64 2.31 -23.74
N GLN A 129 8.44 3.14 -24.40
CA GLN A 129 8.49 4.58 -24.22
C GLN A 129 7.98 5.23 -25.51
N ARG A 130 7.07 6.20 -25.40
CA ARG A 130 6.54 6.95 -26.56
C ARG A 130 7.21 8.30 -26.74
N GLY A 131 8.05 8.73 -25.80
CA GLY A 131 8.68 10.04 -25.82
C GLY A 131 9.98 10.14 -25.01
N PRO A 132 10.55 11.35 -24.91
CA PRO A 132 11.87 11.56 -24.29
C PRO A 132 11.84 11.58 -22.76
N ARG A 133 10.66 11.54 -22.14
CA ARG A 133 10.50 11.48 -20.68
C ARG A 133 10.17 10.04 -20.28
N PRO A 134 10.68 9.56 -19.12
CA PRO A 134 10.32 8.24 -18.63
C PRO A 134 8.82 8.12 -18.40
N GLU A 135 8.17 7.25 -19.16
CA GLU A 135 6.84 6.72 -18.85
C GLU A 135 6.97 5.71 -17.72
N LEU A 136 6.13 5.88 -16.70
CA LEU A 136 6.07 5.00 -15.54
C LEU A 136 4.82 4.14 -15.59
N VAL A 137 4.96 2.91 -15.13
CA VAL A 137 3.88 1.97 -14.87
C VAL A 137 3.92 1.54 -13.41
N VAL A 138 2.77 1.10 -12.90
CA VAL A 138 2.70 0.38 -11.64
C VAL A 138 2.48 -1.09 -11.97
N VAL A 139 3.41 -1.94 -11.52
CA VAL A 139 3.32 -3.39 -11.68
C VAL A 139 2.85 -3.98 -10.36
N ALA A 140 1.67 -4.60 -10.37
CA ALA A 140 1.19 -5.37 -9.23
C ALA A 140 1.74 -6.80 -9.30
N LEU A 141 2.33 -7.30 -8.21
CA LEU A 141 2.82 -8.67 -8.11
C LEU A 141 2.70 -9.23 -6.69
N PRO A 142 2.48 -10.55 -6.50
CA PRO A 142 2.50 -11.16 -5.18
C PRO A 142 3.86 -10.96 -4.50
N SER A 143 3.90 -10.65 -3.21
CA SER A 143 5.16 -10.50 -2.47
C SER A 143 6.01 -11.77 -2.45
N ALA A 144 5.37 -12.94 -2.55
CA ALA A 144 6.02 -14.24 -2.64
C ALA A 144 6.51 -14.63 -4.05
N ARG A 145 6.39 -13.73 -5.05
CA ARG A 145 6.84 -14.00 -6.43
C ARG A 145 8.35 -14.31 -6.44
N ALA A 146 8.74 -15.37 -7.15
CA ALA A 146 10.15 -15.73 -7.33
C ALA A 146 10.98 -14.52 -7.84
N GLY A 147 12.10 -14.26 -7.18
CA GLY A 147 12.98 -13.10 -7.47
C GLY A 147 12.72 -11.87 -6.60
N VAL A 148 11.60 -11.80 -5.87
CA VAL A 148 11.38 -10.79 -4.83
C VAL A 148 12.19 -11.15 -3.58
N ARG A 149 12.89 -10.17 -3.01
CA ARG A 149 13.66 -10.29 -1.78
C ARG A 149 13.45 -9.05 -0.93
N PHE A 150 13.48 -9.24 0.39
CA PHE A 150 13.40 -8.17 1.37
C PHE A 150 14.67 -8.20 2.20
N ASP A 151 15.36 -7.07 2.23
CA ASP A 151 16.51 -6.88 3.11
C ASP A 151 16.01 -6.21 4.39
N ALA A 152 16.50 -6.69 5.54
CA ALA A 152 16.26 -6.03 6.81
C ALA A 152 16.96 -4.66 6.80
N LEU A 153 16.31 -3.66 7.40
CA LEU A 153 16.91 -2.35 7.67
C LEU A 153 17.92 -2.44 8.82
#